data_AF-A0A1Y4AKU6-F1
#
_entry.id   AF-A0A1Y4AKU6-F1
#
_cell.length_a   1.000
_cell.length_b   1.000
_cell.length_c   1.000
_cell.angle_alpha   90.00
_cell.angle_beta   90.00
_cell.angle_gamma   90.00
#
_symmetry.space_group_name_H-M   'P 1'
#
loop_
_entity.id
_entity.type
_entity.pdbx_description
1 polymer ?
#
loop_
_entity_poly.entity_id
_entity_poly.type
_entity_poly.pdbx_seq_one_letter_code
_entity_poly.pdbx_strand_id
1 'polypeptide(L)'
;MKRVILSCALLLAAVLGYAQGAKKPTIMVVPSDVWCIQNGYYTTFDNQGTEEKVPDYTKAIQGDADLLLVTSKLGELMAERGFPLRSMEAMLKRLKTEEAEESLTMSKETGAELAESPLDKLKRVARADIWMQVTWTVNRIGRDVSVTFNLQGLDAYTDKQVAAGSGTSAPEPAAWMELPVTLSEAVNANLEDFCNQLMAHFQDMETKGREIALTCRCWSDSEYDFESEVGGDELGFLIEDWVAANTVEGRFTTADASESRMYFEQVRIPLFNENGRALDARSWANGLRRELREKYGIESKLTIRGLGQAILTIGGK
;
A
#
# COMPACT_ATOMS: atom_id res chain seq x y z
N MET A 1 -29.88 -44.70 -2.73
CA MET A 1 -29.85 -43.73 -1.61
C MET A 1 -28.44 -43.49 -1.07
N LYS A 2 -27.69 -44.50 -0.59
CA LYS A 2 -26.32 -44.30 -0.06
C LYS A 2 -25.33 -43.64 -1.03
N ARG A 3 -25.39 -43.98 -2.33
CA ARG A 3 -24.53 -43.37 -3.37
C ARG A 3 -24.85 -41.89 -3.64
N VAL A 4 -26.13 -41.51 -3.61
CA VAL A 4 -26.56 -40.11 -3.82
C VAL A 4 -26.14 -39.23 -2.64
N ILE A 5 -26.25 -39.75 -1.41
CA ILE A 5 -25.81 -39.04 -0.19
C ILE A 5 -24.28 -38.84 -0.20
N LEU A 6 -23.52 -39.85 -0.65
CA LEU A 6 -22.06 -39.73 -0.78
C LEU A 6 -21.64 -38.70 -1.83
N SER A 7 -22.34 -38.66 -2.97
CA SER A 7 -22.11 -37.67 -4.03
C SER A 7 -22.44 -36.25 -3.58
N CYS A 8 -23.56 -36.05 -2.86
CA CYS A 8 -23.91 -34.75 -2.28
C CYS A 8 -22.92 -34.31 -1.20
N ALA A 9 -22.43 -35.22 -0.36
CA ALA A 9 -21.43 -34.91 0.67
C ALA A 9 -20.06 -34.54 0.08
N LEU A 10 -19.64 -35.19 -1.01
CA LEU A 10 -18.40 -34.84 -1.73
C LEU A 10 -18.52 -33.49 -2.46
N LEU A 11 -19.68 -33.18 -3.03
CA LEU A 11 -19.98 -31.87 -3.61
C LEU A 11 -20.01 -30.77 -2.54
N LEU A 12 -20.59 -31.03 -1.35
CA LEU A 12 -20.58 -30.09 -0.24
C LEU A 12 -19.17 -29.85 0.31
N ALA A 13 -18.35 -30.90 0.42
CA ALA A 13 -16.96 -30.80 0.85
C ALA A 13 -16.09 -30.05 -0.17
N ALA A 14 -16.35 -30.22 -1.48
CA ALA A 14 -15.68 -29.45 -2.52
C ALA A 14 -16.03 -27.96 -2.41
N VAL A 15 -17.31 -27.60 -2.19
CA VAL A 15 -17.75 -26.20 -2.01
C VAL A 15 -17.17 -25.58 -0.73
N LEU A 16 -17.07 -26.35 0.36
CA LEU A 16 -16.42 -25.90 1.60
C LEU A 16 -14.90 -25.73 1.47
N GLY A 17 -14.25 -26.46 0.55
CA GLY A 17 -12.83 -26.30 0.22
C GLY A 17 -12.50 -24.97 -0.50
N TYR A 18 -13.45 -24.42 -1.26
CA TYR A 18 -13.35 -23.08 -1.86
C TYR A 18 -13.76 -21.96 -0.90
N ALA A 19 -14.29 -22.30 0.28
CA ALA A 19 -14.66 -21.34 1.33
C ALA A 19 -13.54 -21.11 2.36
N GLN A 20 -12.28 -21.43 2.02
CA GLN A 20 -11.14 -20.78 2.65
C GLN A 20 -11.12 -19.34 2.14
N GLY A 21 -12.03 -18.52 2.69
CA GLY A 21 -12.15 -17.12 2.33
C GLY A 21 -10.79 -16.44 2.47
N ALA A 22 -10.50 -15.61 1.47
CA ALA A 22 -9.43 -14.63 1.47
C ALA A 22 -9.02 -14.20 2.88
N LYS A 23 -7.75 -14.33 3.22
CA LYS A 23 -7.25 -13.74 4.47
C LYS A 23 -7.50 -12.24 4.38
N LYS A 24 -8.49 -11.75 5.14
CA LYS A 24 -8.83 -10.33 5.13
C LYS A 24 -7.59 -9.50 5.46
N PRO A 25 -7.37 -8.40 4.73
CA PRO A 25 -6.17 -7.60 4.87
C PRO A 25 -6.17 -6.82 6.18
N THR A 26 -4.96 -6.47 6.59
CA THR A 26 -4.77 -5.61 7.74
C THR A 26 -5.07 -4.15 7.40
N ILE A 27 -5.89 -3.51 8.23
CA ILE A 27 -6.28 -2.11 8.07
C ILE A 27 -5.62 -1.28 9.16
N MET A 28 -5.12 -0.11 8.78
CA MET A 28 -4.65 0.93 9.68
C MET A 28 -5.46 2.20 9.46
N VAL A 29 -6.10 2.70 10.50
CA VAL A 29 -6.86 3.96 10.43
C VAL A 29 -5.94 5.12 10.76
N VAL A 30 -5.93 6.15 9.91
CA VAL A 30 -5.06 7.33 10.02
C VAL A 30 -5.84 8.59 9.63
N PRO A 31 -5.48 9.77 10.15
CA PRO A 31 -5.97 11.02 9.55
C PRO A 31 -5.44 11.17 8.12
N SER A 32 -6.16 11.90 7.28
CA SER A 32 -5.63 12.30 5.97
C SER A 32 -4.58 13.40 6.10
N ASP A 33 -3.76 13.52 5.06
CA ASP A 33 -2.73 14.56 4.95
C ASP A 33 -3.34 15.96 5.04
N VAL A 34 -4.49 16.14 4.38
CA VAL A 34 -5.26 17.39 4.42
C VAL A 34 -5.70 17.71 5.84
N TRP A 35 -6.22 16.73 6.58
CA TRP A 35 -6.64 16.93 7.97
C TRP A 35 -5.46 17.32 8.85
N CYS A 36 -4.33 16.64 8.72
CA CYS A 36 -3.11 16.95 9.47
C CYS A 36 -2.64 18.38 9.19
N ILE A 37 -2.59 18.78 7.92
CA ILE A 37 -2.15 20.12 7.52
C ILE A 37 -3.11 21.21 8.03
N GLN A 38 -4.42 20.97 7.93
CA GLN A 38 -5.46 21.92 8.39
C GLN A 38 -5.41 22.14 9.91
N ASN A 39 -5.09 21.11 10.68
CA ASN A 39 -5.02 21.18 12.14
C ASN A 39 -3.61 21.54 12.67
N GLY A 40 -2.67 21.89 11.78
CA GLY A 40 -1.32 22.33 12.18
C GLY A 40 -0.35 21.20 12.50
N TYR A 41 -0.70 19.94 12.22
CA TYR A 41 0.15 18.77 12.42
C TYR A 41 0.99 18.47 11.18
N TYR A 42 1.93 19.38 10.87
CA TYR A 42 2.86 19.21 9.76
C TYR A 42 4.29 19.66 10.14
N THR A 43 5.26 19.23 9.35
CA THR A 43 6.61 19.75 9.33
C THR A 43 6.89 20.39 7.98
N THR A 44 7.75 21.41 7.97
CA THR A 44 8.13 22.15 6.76
C THR A 44 9.53 21.71 6.34
N PHE A 45 9.69 21.39 5.07
CA PHE A 45 10.98 21.08 4.45
C PHE A 45 11.25 22.06 3.32
N ASP A 46 12.47 22.59 3.26
CA ASP A 46 12.92 23.37 2.12
C ASP A 46 13.43 22.42 1.03
N ASN A 47 12.68 22.32 -0.05
CA ASN A 47 13.05 21.57 -1.23
C ASN A 47 13.46 22.55 -2.34
N GLN A 48 14.76 22.85 -2.40
CA GLN A 48 15.36 23.71 -3.43
C GLN A 48 14.70 25.10 -3.55
N GLY A 49 14.37 25.73 -2.42
CA GLY A 49 13.75 27.05 -2.35
C GLY A 49 12.22 27.05 -2.32
N THR A 50 11.59 25.87 -2.33
CA THR A 50 10.14 25.71 -2.14
C THR A 50 9.85 25.07 -0.79
N GLU A 51 9.06 25.74 0.03
CA GLU A 51 8.62 25.22 1.32
C GLU A 51 7.52 24.16 1.13
N GLU A 52 7.84 22.90 1.39
CA GLU A 52 6.95 21.75 1.27
C GLU A 52 6.42 21.35 2.66
N LYS A 53 5.11 21.15 2.78
CA LYS A 53 4.45 20.74 4.04
C LYS A 53 4.21 19.23 4.02
N VAL A 54 4.81 18.54 4.98
CA VAL A 54 4.66 17.08 5.15
C VAL A 54 3.87 16.79 6.43
N PRO A 55 2.82 15.95 6.39
CA PRO A 55 2.05 15.58 7.57
C PRO A 55 2.90 14.92 8.67
N ASP A 56 2.68 15.33 9.92
CA ASP A 56 3.31 14.73 11.09
C ASP A 56 2.29 13.92 11.91
N TYR A 57 2.08 12.67 11.50
CA TYR A 57 1.12 11.77 12.16
C TYR A 57 1.47 11.48 13.63
N THR A 58 2.74 11.59 13.99
CA THR A 58 3.17 11.40 15.39
C THR A 58 2.63 12.53 16.25
N LYS A 59 2.80 13.78 15.81
CA LYS A 59 2.23 14.95 16.50
C LYS A 59 0.71 14.90 16.52
N ALA A 60 0.07 14.52 15.41
CA ALA A 60 -1.38 14.43 15.33
C ALA A 60 -1.95 13.45 16.37
N ILE A 61 -1.48 12.20 16.38
CA ILE A 61 -2.01 11.14 17.26
C ILE A 61 -1.71 11.43 18.74
N GLN A 62 -0.56 12.04 19.05
CA GLN A 62 -0.18 12.36 20.44
C GLN A 62 -0.82 13.66 20.95
N GLY A 63 -1.18 14.58 20.04
CA GLY A 63 -1.65 15.92 20.38
C GLY A 63 -3.16 16.10 20.36
N ASP A 64 -3.91 15.17 19.75
CA ASP A 64 -5.36 15.29 19.58
C ASP A 64 -6.09 14.06 20.15
N ALA A 65 -6.80 14.26 21.26
CA ALA A 65 -7.59 13.22 21.92
C ALA A 65 -8.82 12.81 21.11
N ASP A 66 -9.45 13.74 20.37
CA ASP A 66 -10.60 13.44 19.53
C ASP A 66 -10.17 12.59 18.34
N LEU A 67 -9.03 12.89 17.71
CA LEU A 67 -8.45 12.06 16.65
C LEU A 67 -8.19 10.64 17.14
N LEU A 68 -7.60 10.47 18.34
CA LEU A 68 -7.35 9.15 18.90
C LEU A 68 -8.65 8.36 19.12
N LEU A 69 -9.69 9.02 19.64
CA LEU A 69 -11.00 8.41 19.85
C LEU A 69 -11.67 8.04 18.53
N VAL A 70 -11.64 8.93 17.54
CA VAL A 70 -12.19 8.68 16.20
C VAL A 70 -11.49 7.50 15.54
N THR A 71 -10.15 7.51 15.48
CA THR A 71 -9.38 6.43 14.84
C THR A 71 -9.59 5.09 15.55
N SER A 72 -9.73 5.10 16.88
CA SER A 72 -10.06 3.90 17.67
C SER A 72 -11.46 3.37 17.36
N LYS A 73 -12.48 4.25 17.34
CA LYS A 73 -13.87 3.87 17.03
C LYS A 73 -14.03 3.35 15.60
N LEU A 74 -13.41 4.02 14.63
CA LEU A 74 -13.39 3.53 13.26
C LEU A 74 -12.67 2.19 13.14
N GLY A 75 -11.59 2.00 13.90
CA GLY A 75 -10.93 0.70 14.05
C GLY A 75 -11.91 -0.36 14.55
N GLU A 76 -12.59 -0.13 15.66
CA GLU A 76 -13.60 -1.04 16.23
C GLU A 76 -14.65 -1.45 15.18
N LEU A 77 -15.21 -0.49 14.44
CA LEU A 77 -16.19 -0.76 13.38
C LEU A 77 -15.65 -1.67 12.25
N MET A 78 -14.36 -1.56 11.93
CA MET A 78 -13.70 -2.42 10.94
C MET A 78 -13.36 -3.81 11.51
N ALA A 79 -12.97 -3.89 12.78
CA ALA A 79 -12.76 -5.16 13.47
C ALA A 79 -14.05 -5.97 13.60
N GLU A 80 -15.18 -5.33 13.90
CA GLU A 80 -16.51 -5.97 13.92
C GLU A 80 -16.88 -6.60 12.57
N ARG A 81 -16.40 -6.00 11.47
CA ARG A 81 -16.55 -6.52 10.10
C ARG A 81 -15.50 -7.57 9.73
N GLY A 82 -14.64 -7.94 10.67
CA GLY A 82 -13.63 -9.00 10.56
C GLY A 82 -12.31 -8.58 9.92
N PHE A 83 -12.05 -7.28 9.76
CA PHE A 83 -10.74 -6.81 9.29
C PHE A 83 -9.75 -6.75 10.47
N PRO A 84 -8.59 -7.43 10.39
CA PRO A 84 -7.56 -7.28 11.41
C PRO A 84 -7.00 -5.86 11.43
N LEU A 85 -6.88 -5.27 12.62
CA LEU A 85 -6.40 -3.90 12.76
C LEU A 85 -4.90 -3.85 13.07
N ARG A 86 -4.24 -2.80 12.59
CA ARG A 86 -2.93 -2.37 13.09
C ARG A 86 -3.04 -0.94 13.61
N SER A 87 -2.63 -0.75 14.87
CA SER A 87 -2.55 0.59 15.47
C SER A 87 -1.34 1.34 14.93
N MET A 88 -1.57 2.55 14.40
CA MET A 88 -0.51 3.47 14.00
C MET A 88 0.34 3.89 15.20
N GLU A 89 -0.28 4.19 16.34
CA GLU A 89 0.45 4.58 17.56
C GLU A 89 1.44 3.49 18.01
N ALA A 90 0.99 2.23 18.04
CA ALA A 90 1.84 1.10 18.39
C ALA A 90 3.01 0.93 17.40
N MET A 91 2.76 1.17 16.11
CA MET A 91 3.79 1.12 15.06
C MET A 91 4.80 2.26 15.21
N LEU A 92 4.34 3.49 15.40
CA LEU A 92 5.20 4.66 15.65
C LEU A 92 6.05 4.49 16.91
N LYS A 93 5.47 3.95 17.99
CA LYS A 93 6.21 3.64 19.22
C LYS A 93 7.25 2.56 18.99
N ARG A 94 6.90 1.48 18.28
CA ARG A 94 7.86 0.41 17.95
C ARG A 94 9.02 0.96 17.13
N LEU A 95 8.75 1.83 16.15
CA LEU A 95 9.79 2.46 15.34
C LEU A 95 10.71 3.33 16.20
N LYS A 96 10.17 4.16 17.09
CA LYS A 96 11.00 4.96 18.01
C LYS A 96 11.88 4.08 18.90
N THR A 97 11.35 2.94 19.38
CA THR A 97 12.13 1.98 20.16
C THR A 97 13.21 1.31 19.31
N GLU A 98 12.88 0.86 18.09
CA GLU A 98 13.83 0.29 17.13
C GLU A 98 14.93 1.30 16.77
N GLU A 99 14.60 2.56 16.52
CA GLU A 99 15.57 3.64 16.26
C GLU A 99 16.49 3.88 17.46
N ALA A 100 15.92 3.88 18.68
CA ALA A 100 16.72 4.00 19.89
C ALA A 100 17.65 2.79 20.05
N GLU A 101 17.17 1.57 19.83
CA GLU A 101 17.98 0.35 19.87
C GLU A 101 19.07 0.35 18.80
N GLU A 102 18.76 0.76 17.57
CA GLU A 102 19.71 0.90 16.46
C GLU A 102 20.79 1.95 16.77
N SER A 103 20.42 3.08 17.38
CA SER A 103 21.38 4.11 17.82
C SER A 103 22.32 3.62 18.93
N LEU A 104 21.87 2.65 19.73
CA LEU A 104 22.66 2.01 20.78
C LEU A 104 23.49 0.83 20.25
N THR A 105 23.10 0.26 19.10
CA THR A 105 23.78 -0.83 18.41
C THR A 105 24.79 -0.27 17.40
N MET A 106 25.65 0.65 17.86
CA MET A 106 26.85 1.00 17.12
C MET A 106 27.82 -0.19 17.14
N SER A 107 28.36 -0.58 15.98
CA SER A 107 29.40 -1.62 15.90
C SER A 107 30.56 -1.25 16.83
N LYS A 108 30.76 -2.06 17.88
CA LYS A 108 31.87 -1.91 18.85
C LYS A 108 33.26 -1.92 18.18
N GLU A 109 33.38 -2.37 16.93
CA GLU A 109 34.68 -2.53 16.25
C GLU A 109 34.93 -1.56 15.09
N THR A 110 33.90 -0.98 14.47
CA THR A 110 34.10 -0.15 13.25
C THR A 110 33.40 1.21 13.27
N GLY A 111 32.53 1.48 14.25
CA GLY A 111 31.76 2.74 14.30
C GLY A 111 30.86 2.96 13.07
N ALA A 112 30.65 1.93 12.25
CA ALA A 112 29.79 2.00 11.08
C ALA A 112 28.32 1.95 11.53
N GLU A 113 27.57 2.99 11.17
CA GLU A 113 26.12 3.00 11.31
C GLU A 113 25.51 1.88 10.45
N LEU A 114 24.41 1.28 10.92
CA LEU A 114 23.55 0.49 10.04
C LEU A 114 23.05 1.42 8.93
N ALA A 115 23.53 1.18 7.71
CA ALA A 115 23.17 1.96 6.53
C ALA A 115 21.73 1.61 6.08
N GLU A 116 20.75 2.01 6.87
CA GLU A 116 19.36 2.04 6.44
C GLU A 116 18.99 3.46 6.03
N SER A 117 18.45 3.61 4.81
CA SER A 117 18.04 4.91 4.33
C SER A 117 16.82 5.42 5.13
N PRO A 118 16.66 6.74 5.35
CA PRO A 118 15.45 7.30 5.95
C PRO A 118 14.15 6.87 5.26
N LEU A 119 14.23 6.58 3.95
CA LEU A 119 13.14 6.06 3.14
C LEU A 119 12.76 4.62 3.53
N ASP A 120 13.73 3.77 3.88
CA ASP A 120 13.46 2.40 4.33
C ASP A 120 12.86 2.37 5.74
N LYS A 121 13.22 3.33 6.60
CA LYS A 121 12.57 3.57 7.90
C LYS A 121 11.10 3.93 7.74
N LEU A 122 10.77 4.81 6.79
CA LEU A 122 9.38 5.19 6.49
C LEU A 122 8.56 4.00 5.94
N LYS A 123 9.16 3.18 5.06
CA LYS A 123 8.54 1.93 4.55
C LYS A 123 8.23 0.92 5.65
N ARG A 124 9.00 0.91 6.75
CA ARG A 124 8.79 0.01 7.90
C ARG A 124 7.50 0.35 8.68
N VAL A 125 7.03 1.59 8.60
CA VAL A 125 5.74 2.06 9.18
C VAL A 125 4.56 1.47 8.42
N ALA A 126 4.67 1.36 7.08
CA ALA A 126 3.58 1.03 6.15
C ALA A 126 3.22 -0.47 6.05
N ARG A 127 3.29 -1.23 7.15
CA ARG A 127 3.04 -2.70 7.15
C ARG A 127 1.56 -3.11 7.22
N ALA A 128 0.63 -2.17 7.13
CA ALA A 128 -0.77 -2.50 6.89
C ALA A 128 -0.98 -2.69 5.40
N ASP A 129 -1.88 -3.60 5.02
CA ASP A 129 -2.21 -3.82 3.62
C ASP A 129 -3.03 -2.64 3.09
N ILE A 130 -3.88 -2.03 3.93
CA ILE A 130 -4.69 -0.85 3.61
C ILE A 130 -4.49 0.25 4.65
N TRP A 131 -4.33 1.48 4.15
CA TRP A 131 -4.44 2.70 4.93
C TRP A 131 -5.86 3.26 4.78
N MET A 132 -6.63 3.29 5.85
CA MET A 132 -7.94 3.92 5.90
C MET A 132 -7.77 5.36 6.41
N GLN A 133 -7.69 6.30 5.47
CA GLN A 133 -7.61 7.73 5.76
C GLN A 133 -8.98 8.29 6.09
N VAL A 134 -9.06 9.07 7.17
CA VAL A 134 -10.26 9.84 7.53
C VAL A 134 -9.98 11.33 7.52
N THR A 135 -10.87 12.09 6.90
CA THR A 135 -10.97 13.55 7.00
C THR A 135 -12.36 13.89 7.50
N TRP A 136 -12.48 14.87 8.38
CA TRP A 136 -13.79 15.42 8.73
C TRP A 136 -13.76 16.94 8.85
N THR A 137 -14.94 17.53 8.73
CA THR A 137 -15.18 18.96 8.88
C THR A 137 -16.44 19.15 9.70
N VAL A 138 -16.36 19.96 10.74
CA VAL A 138 -17.51 20.34 11.57
C VAL A 138 -18.14 21.59 10.95
N ASN A 139 -19.32 21.44 10.38
CA ASN A 139 -20.09 22.53 9.79
C ASN A 139 -20.98 23.15 10.85
N ARG A 140 -20.93 24.49 11.01
CA ARG A 140 -21.81 25.21 11.94
C ARG A 140 -22.95 25.88 11.17
N ILE A 141 -24.19 25.56 11.53
CA ILE A 141 -25.41 26.07 10.93
C ILE A 141 -26.25 26.75 12.03
N GLY A 142 -25.99 28.03 12.28
CA GLY A 142 -26.64 28.76 13.37
C GLY A 142 -26.28 28.18 14.74
N ARG A 143 -27.26 27.61 15.45
CA ARG A 143 -27.07 26.91 16.74
C ARG A 143 -26.80 25.41 16.59
N ASP A 144 -27.01 24.89 15.39
CA ASP A 144 -26.82 23.47 15.08
C ASP A 144 -25.47 23.26 14.40
N VAL A 145 -25.01 22.02 14.41
CA VAL A 145 -23.76 21.56 13.81
C VAL A 145 -23.98 20.24 13.09
N SER A 146 -23.22 19.99 12.04
CA SER A 146 -23.14 18.70 11.38
C SER A 146 -21.69 18.34 11.09
N VAL A 147 -21.40 17.06 10.89
CA VAL A 147 -20.07 16.57 10.56
C VAL A 147 -20.08 16.00 9.16
N THR A 148 -19.32 16.60 8.25
CA THR A 148 -19.01 16.00 6.95
C THR A 148 -17.73 15.20 7.08
N PHE A 149 -17.73 13.98 6.54
CA PHE A 149 -16.54 13.13 6.54
C PHE A 149 -16.23 12.59 5.14
N ASN A 150 -14.95 12.26 4.96
CA ASN A 150 -14.43 11.55 3.80
C ASN A 150 -13.50 10.43 4.27
N LEU A 151 -13.71 9.23 3.75
CA LEU A 151 -12.95 8.01 3.97
C LEU A 151 -12.31 7.57 2.66
N GLN A 152 -11.03 7.26 2.71
CA GLN A 152 -10.28 6.70 1.59
C GLN A 152 -9.54 5.46 2.06
N GLY A 153 -9.75 4.33 1.39
CA GLY A 153 -8.93 3.14 1.54
C GLY A 153 -7.83 3.16 0.49
N LEU A 154 -6.58 3.34 0.91
CA LEU A 154 -5.40 3.32 0.04
C LEU A 154 -4.70 1.97 0.18
N ASP A 155 -4.39 1.31 -0.93
CA ASP A 155 -3.59 0.09 -0.94
C ASP A 155 -2.12 0.44 -0.78
N ALA A 156 -1.49 -0.07 0.29
CA ALA A 156 -0.10 0.23 0.61
C ALA A 156 0.93 -0.30 -0.41
N TYR A 157 0.52 -1.20 -1.32
CA TYR A 157 1.38 -1.69 -2.40
C TYR A 157 1.40 -0.75 -3.60
N THR A 158 0.26 -0.20 -3.98
CA THR A 158 0.11 0.55 -5.24
C THR A 158 -0.10 2.04 -5.05
N ASP A 159 -0.30 2.49 -3.79
CA ASP A 159 -0.73 3.84 -3.43
C ASP A 159 -2.08 4.25 -4.07
N LYS A 160 -2.81 3.29 -4.65
CA LYS A 160 -4.11 3.55 -5.28
C LYS A 160 -5.22 3.58 -4.25
N GLN A 161 -6.19 4.46 -4.49
CA GLN A 161 -7.46 4.42 -3.77
C GLN A 161 -8.31 3.26 -4.26
N VAL A 162 -8.63 2.34 -3.35
CA VAL A 162 -9.39 1.12 -3.61
C VAL A 162 -10.77 1.12 -2.96
N ALA A 163 -11.02 2.06 -2.03
CA ALA A 163 -12.32 2.29 -1.46
C ALA A 163 -12.54 3.79 -1.15
N ALA A 164 -13.77 4.24 -1.29
CA ALA A 164 -14.21 5.59 -0.96
C ALA A 164 -15.50 5.55 -0.14
N GLY A 165 -15.65 6.47 0.79
CA GLY A 165 -16.92 6.68 1.50
C GLY A 165 -17.00 8.10 2.01
N SER A 166 -18.11 8.78 1.80
CA SER A 166 -18.29 10.15 2.27
C SER A 166 -19.73 10.37 2.68
N GLY A 167 -19.94 11.24 3.65
CA GLY A 167 -21.28 11.54 4.14
C GLY A 167 -21.29 12.76 5.02
N THR A 168 -22.49 13.19 5.40
CA THR A 168 -22.69 14.25 6.39
C THR A 168 -23.70 13.77 7.41
N SER A 169 -23.39 13.97 8.70
CA SER A 169 -24.31 13.65 9.79
C SER A 169 -25.58 14.50 9.71
N ALA A 170 -26.65 14.04 10.36
CA ALA A 170 -27.79 14.91 10.61
C ALA A 170 -27.33 16.14 11.43
N PRO A 171 -27.94 17.32 11.22
CA PRO A 171 -27.70 18.48 12.07
C PRO A 171 -28.19 18.23 13.50
N GLU A 172 -27.36 18.55 14.48
CA GLU A 172 -27.66 18.42 15.91
C GLU A 172 -27.32 19.72 16.66
N PRO A 173 -27.96 20.01 17.81
CA PRO A 173 -27.60 21.18 18.60
C PRO A 173 -26.13 21.16 19.03
N ALA A 174 -25.40 22.26 18.81
CA ALA A 174 -23.96 22.34 19.09
C ALA A 174 -23.57 22.03 20.53
N ALA A 175 -24.47 22.26 21.48
CA ALA A 175 -24.23 21.99 22.90
C ALA A 175 -24.23 20.49 23.23
N TRP A 176 -24.77 19.64 22.37
CA TRP A 176 -25.00 18.21 22.63
C TRP A 176 -24.17 17.31 21.70
N MET A 177 -23.38 17.92 20.81
CA MET A 177 -22.56 17.19 19.84
C MET A 177 -21.31 16.63 20.51
N GLU A 178 -21.17 15.31 20.46
CA GLU A 178 -19.92 14.60 20.78
C GLU A 178 -19.27 14.17 19.46
N LEU A 179 -18.21 14.88 19.03
CA LEU A 179 -17.57 14.67 17.73
C LEU A 179 -17.25 13.19 17.43
N PRO A 180 -16.64 12.40 18.34
CA PRO A 180 -16.34 11.01 18.07
C PRO A 180 -17.60 10.15 17.84
N VAL A 181 -18.70 10.44 18.53
CA VAL A 181 -19.96 9.70 18.42
C VAL A 181 -20.66 10.05 17.11
N THR A 182 -20.91 11.34 16.88
CA THR A 182 -21.61 11.83 15.67
C THR A 182 -20.87 11.41 14.39
N LEU A 183 -19.52 11.47 14.39
CA LEU A 183 -18.72 11.01 13.25
C LEU A 183 -18.81 9.49 13.06
N SER A 184 -18.75 8.71 14.14
CA SER A 184 -18.83 7.24 14.05
C SER A 184 -20.18 6.78 13.53
N GLU A 185 -21.27 7.41 13.95
CA GLU A 185 -22.62 7.11 13.45
C GLU A 185 -22.76 7.45 11.96
N ALA A 186 -22.29 8.64 11.56
CA ALA A 186 -22.30 9.06 10.16
C ALA A 186 -21.47 8.13 9.27
N VAL A 187 -20.30 7.70 9.75
CA VAL A 187 -19.46 6.72 9.06
C VAL A 187 -20.14 5.37 8.98
N ASN A 188 -20.68 4.86 10.08
CA ASN A 188 -21.31 3.53 10.12
C ASN A 188 -22.45 3.40 9.10
N ALA A 189 -23.20 4.48 8.86
CA ALA A 189 -24.25 4.54 7.84
C ALA A 189 -23.73 4.37 6.38
N ASN A 190 -22.45 4.65 6.12
CA ASN A 190 -21.82 4.55 4.80
C ASN A 190 -20.73 3.46 4.73
N LEU A 191 -20.52 2.74 5.84
CA LEU A 191 -19.39 1.83 5.98
C LEU A 191 -19.60 0.51 5.24
N GLU A 192 -20.85 0.10 5.01
CA GLU A 192 -21.16 -1.11 4.24
C GLU A 192 -20.62 -1.02 2.80
N ASP A 193 -20.93 0.06 2.09
CA ASP A 193 -20.44 0.29 0.73
C ASP A 193 -18.92 0.40 0.67
N PHE A 194 -18.31 1.03 1.68
CA PHE A 194 -16.85 1.10 1.81
C PHE A 194 -16.22 -0.29 1.96
N CYS A 195 -16.78 -1.14 2.82
CA CYS A 195 -16.31 -2.51 3.01
C CYS A 195 -16.54 -3.39 1.78
N ASN A 196 -17.64 -3.18 1.04
CA ASN A 196 -17.90 -3.90 -0.21
C ASN A 196 -16.86 -3.58 -1.28
N GLN A 197 -16.47 -2.30 -1.42
CA GLN A 197 -15.38 -1.89 -2.32
C GLN A 197 -14.05 -2.56 -1.95
N LEU A 198 -13.70 -2.55 -0.67
CA LEU A 198 -12.50 -3.22 -0.16
C LEU A 198 -12.52 -4.72 -0.50
N MET A 199 -13.62 -5.41 -0.19
CA MET A 199 -13.76 -6.84 -0.48
C MET A 199 -13.66 -7.14 -1.98
N ALA A 200 -14.25 -6.31 -2.84
CA ALA A 200 -14.16 -6.46 -4.28
C ALA A 200 -12.71 -6.31 -4.78
N HIS A 201 -11.95 -5.35 -4.25
CA HIS A 201 -10.52 -5.20 -4.55
C HIS A 201 -9.71 -6.43 -4.17
N PHE A 202 -9.98 -7.06 -3.02
CA PHE A 202 -9.25 -8.27 -2.62
C PHE A 202 -9.63 -9.48 -3.45
N GLN A 203 -10.90 -9.66 -3.79
CA GLN A 203 -11.31 -10.74 -4.70
C GLN A 203 -10.68 -10.58 -6.09
N ASP A 204 -10.57 -9.34 -6.58
CA ASP A 204 -9.84 -9.01 -7.81
C ASP A 204 -8.36 -9.43 -7.68
N MET A 205 -7.71 -9.06 -6.58
CA MET A 205 -6.31 -9.40 -6.30
C MET A 205 -6.08 -10.92 -6.21
N GLU A 206 -7.00 -11.66 -5.62
CA GLU A 206 -6.88 -13.11 -5.50
C GLU A 206 -7.06 -13.83 -6.84
N THR A 207 -7.97 -13.34 -7.67
CA THR A 207 -8.28 -13.97 -8.95
C THR A 207 -7.29 -13.56 -10.05
N LYS A 208 -6.84 -12.31 -10.04
CA LYS A 208 -6.03 -11.72 -11.11
C LYS A 208 -4.59 -11.45 -10.70
N GLY A 209 -4.24 -11.73 -9.45
CA GLY A 209 -2.92 -11.44 -8.91
C GLY A 209 -2.79 -10.05 -8.33
N ARG A 210 -1.68 -9.87 -7.61
CA ARG A 210 -1.31 -8.59 -7.00
C ARG A 210 -0.79 -7.64 -8.06
N GLU A 211 -1.24 -6.40 -7.94
CA GLU A 211 -0.72 -5.32 -8.76
C GLU A 211 0.59 -4.77 -8.20
N ILE A 212 1.57 -4.56 -9.08
CA ILE A 212 2.84 -3.89 -8.79
C ILE A 212 3.15 -2.88 -9.89
N ALA A 213 4.17 -2.05 -9.65
CA ALA A 213 4.80 -1.23 -10.66
C ALA A 213 6.26 -1.69 -10.89
N LEU A 214 6.71 -1.63 -12.13
CA LEU A 214 8.10 -1.88 -12.52
C LEU A 214 8.64 -0.63 -13.20
N THR A 215 9.81 -0.19 -12.78
CA THR A 215 10.56 0.86 -13.46
C THR A 215 11.89 0.31 -13.90
N CYS A 216 12.13 0.32 -15.20
CA CYS A 216 13.44 0.05 -15.78
C CYS A 216 14.07 1.39 -16.15
N ARG A 217 15.32 1.60 -15.75
CA ARG A 217 16.11 2.78 -16.12
C ARG A 217 17.55 2.37 -16.40
N CYS A 218 18.26 3.09 -17.25
CA CYS A 218 19.70 2.92 -17.41
C CYS A 218 20.45 4.13 -16.86
N TRP A 219 21.72 3.96 -16.52
CA TRP A 219 22.61 5.10 -16.29
C TRP A 219 22.99 5.74 -17.62
N SER A 220 23.30 7.04 -17.59
CA SER A 220 23.74 7.78 -18.78
C SER A 220 25.05 7.26 -19.39
N ASP A 221 25.85 6.53 -18.62
CA ASP A 221 27.10 5.89 -19.04
C ASP A 221 26.96 4.37 -19.23
N SER A 222 25.73 3.87 -19.25
CA SER A 222 25.44 2.46 -19.55
C SER A 222 25.83 2.12 -20.98
N GLU A 223 26.39 0.93 -21.18
CA GLU A 223 26.69 0.38 -22.52
C GLU A 223 25.41 0.06 -23.31
N TYR A 224 24.31 -0.21 -22.60
CA TYR A 224 23.01 -0.54 -23.16
C TYR A 224 21.95 0.46 -22.71
N ASP A 225 21.09 0.81 -23.65
CA ASP A 225 19.84 1.54 -23.45
C ASP A 225 18.65 0.67 -23.90
N PHE A 226 17.43 1.18 -23.81
CA PHE A 226 16.23 0.39 -24.15
C PHE A 226 15.98 0.25 -25.67
N GLU A 227 16.68 1.01 -26.50
CA GLU A 227 16.60 0.91 -27.97
C GLU A 227 17.76 0.07 -28.55
N SER A 228 18.71 -0.34 -27.69
CA SER A 228 19.84 -1.17 -28.07
C SER A 228 19.39 -2.56 -28.55
N GLU A 229 19.85 -2.96 -29.73
CA GLU A 229 19.61 -4.32 -30.25
C GLU A 229 20.44 -5.36 -29.46
N VAL A 230 19.74 -6.26 -28.79
CA VAL A 230 20.34 -7.36 -28.02
C VAL A 230 19.55 -8.64 -28.27
N GLY A 231 20.22 -9.76 -28.52
CA GLY A 231 19.51 -11.03 -28.68
C GLY A 231 18.55 -11.12 -29.88
N GLY A 232 18.62 -10.17 -30.83
CA GLY A 232 17.80 -10.14 -32.05
C GLY A 232 16.57 -9.23 -32.01
N ASP A 233 16.38 -8.45 -30.94
CA ASP A 233 15.34 -7.42 -30.83
C ASP A 233 15.84 -6.25 -29.96
N GLU A 234 15.09 -5.15 -29.84
CA GLU A 234 15.43 -4.06 -28.93
C GLU A 234 15.23 -4.48 -27.46
N LEU A 235 16.13 -4.05 -26.58
CA LEU A 235 16.10 -4.40 -25.17
C LEU A 235 14.75 -4.06 -24.51
N GLY A 236 14.12 -2.94 -24.91
CA GLY A 236 12.80 -2.55 -24.44
C GLY A 236 11.72 -3.58 -24.76
N PHE A 237 11.66 -4.06 -26.01
CA PHE A 237 10.72 -5.11 -26.42
C PHE A 237 10.98 -6.43 -25.71
N LEU A 238 12.26 -6.81 -25.52
CA LEU A 238 12.60 -8.00 -24.76
C LEU A 238 12.14 -7.94 -23.30
N ILE A 239 12.20 -6.76 -22.68
CA ILE A 239 11.68 -6.54 -21.33
C ILE A 239 10.15 -6.63 -21.34
N GLU A 240 9.47 -6.03 -22.32
CA GLU A 240 8.01 -6.13 -22.47
C GLU A 240 7.54 -7.57 -22.63
N ASP A 241 8.17 -8.34 -23.50
CA ASP A 241 7.86 -9.76 -23.71
C ASP A 241 8.04 -10.56 -22.43
N TRP A 242 9.11 -10.27 -21.67
CA TRP A 242 9.33 -10.91 -20.38
C TRP A 242 8.23 -10.54 -19.38
N VAL A 243 7.85 -9.26 -19.29
CA VAL A 243 6.77 -8.81 -18.40
C VAL A 243 5.44 -9.48 -18.79
N ALA A 244 5.13 -9.55 -20.09
CA ALA A 244 3.95 -10.24 -20.60
C ALA A 244 3.93 -11.72 -20.22
N ALA A 245 5.05 -12.42 -20.37
CA ALA A 245 5.16 -13.85 -20.05
C ALA A 245 5.10 -14.15 -18.55
N ASN A 246 5.49 -13.19 -17.70
CA ASN A 246 5.60 -13.37 -16.25
C ASN A 246 4.48 -12.66 -15.47
N THR A 247 3.41 -12.23 -16.14
CA THR A 247 2.21 -11.65 -15.52
C THR A 247 0.98 -12.53 -15.71
N VAL A 248 0.01 -12.39 -14.82
CA VAL A 248 -1.26 -13.11 -14.90
C VAL A 248 -2.01 -12.64 -16.13
N GLU A 249 -2.20 -13.55 -17.09
CA GLU A 249 -2.83 -13.28 -18.40
C GLU A 249 -2.16 -12.17 -19.22
N GLY A 250 -0.86 -11.92 -19.01
CA GLY A 250 -0.15 -10.85 -19.74
C GLY A 250 -0.60 -9.44 -19.38
N ARG A 251 -1.18 -9.24 -18.19
CA ARG A 251 -1.77 -7.96 -17.78
C ARG A 251 -0.72 -7.02 -17.20
N PHE A 252 -0.42 -5.98 -17.97
CA PHE A 252 0.36 -4.82 -17.59
C PHE A 252 0.02 -3.64 -18.49
N THR A 253 0.52 -2.46 -18.16
CA THR A 253 0.45 -1.27 -19.00
C THR A 253 1.83 -0.64 -19.07
N THR A 254 2.35 -0.47 -20.29
CA THR A 254 3.52 0.38 -20.54
C THR A 254 3.06 1.83 -20.53
N ALA A 255 3.30 2.54 -19.43
CA ALA A 255 2.88 3.93 -19.26
C ALA A 255 3.92 4.93 -19.79
N ASP A 256 5.19 4.55 -19.81
CA ASP A 256 6.28 5.35 -20.38
C ASP A 256 7.33 4.40 -20.98
N ALA A 257 7.86 4.74 -22.14
CA ALA A 257 8.93 4.01 -22.81
C ALA A 257 9.77 4.99 -23.63
N SER A 258 11.06 5.04 -23.32
CA SER A 258 12.08 5.89 -23.94
C SER A 258 13.43 5.16 -23.90
N GLU A 259 14.42 5.67 -24.63
CA GLU A 259 15.79 5.15 -24.63
C GLU A 259 16.35 4.88 -23.21
N SER A 260 16.05 5.74 -22.23
CA SER A 260 16.70 5.69 -20.91
C SER A 260 15.79 5.25 -19.76
N ARG A 261 14.48 5.12 -20.03
CA ARG A 261 13.50 4.75 -19.02
C ARG A 261 12.29 4.05 -19.62
N MET A 262 11.85 2.99 -18.95
CA MET A 262 10.53 2.38 -19.12
C MET A 262 9.80 2.33 -17.79
N TYR A 263 8.50 2.61 -17.81
CA TYR A 263 7.61 2.52 -16.67
C TYR A 263 6.41 1.64 -16.98
N PHE A 264 6.30 0.56 -16.23
CA PHE A 264 5.17 -0.35 -16.28
C PHE A 264 4.33 -0.19 -15.03
N GLU A 265 3.04 -0.02 -15.23
CA GLU A 265 2.04 0.02 -14.16
C GLU A 265 0.99 -1.07 -14.40
N GLN A 266 0.13 -1.28 -13.39
CA GLN A 266 -0.92 -2.31 -13.46
C GLN A 266 -0.37 -3.72 -13.75
N VAL A 267 0.89 -3.98 -13.41
CA VAL A 267 1.57 -5.26 -13.64
C VAL A 267 0.99 -6.27 -12.66
N ARG A 268 0.27 -7.27 -13.16
CA ARG A 268 -0.39 -8.28 -12.32
C ARG A 268 0.48 -9.51 -12.15
N ILE A 269 0.98 -9.71 -10.94
CA ILE A 269 1.83 -10.86 -10.60
C ILE A 269 1.06 -11.90 -9.77
N PRO A 270 1.37 -13.20 -9.92
CA PRO A 270 0.80 -14.24 -9.06
C PRO A 270 1.09 -13.96 -7.57
N LEU A 271 0.18 -14.34 -6.67
CA LEU A 271 0.40 -14.20 -5.23
C LEU A 271 1.45 -15.16 -4.68
N PHE A 272 1.60 -16.32 -5.32
CA PHE A 272 2.55 -17.35 -4.96
C PHE A 272 3.34 -17.78 -6.19
N ASN A 273 4.61 -18.11 -5.99
CA ASN A 273 5.41 -18.76 -7.03
C ASN A 273 5.09 -20.26 -7.11
N GLU A 274 5.69 -20.94 -8.08
CA GLU A 274 5.53 -22.39 -8.31
C GLU A 274 5.89 -23.26 -7.10
N ASN A 275 6.75 -22.76 -6.21
CA ASN A 275 7.16 -23.44 -4.97
C ASN A 275 6.23 -23.15 -3.79
N GLY A 276 5.10 -22.47 -4.01
CA GLY A 276 4.14 -22.09 -2.97
C GLY A 276 4.62 -20.98 -2.04
N ARG A 277 5.72 -20.27 -2.37
CA ARG A 277 6.19 -19.12 -1.59
C ARG A 277 5.49 -17.86 -2.06
N ALA A 278 5.12 -16.98 -1.11
CA ALA A 278 4.57 -15.68 -1.44
C ALA A 278 5.52 -14.91 -2.36
N LEU A 279 4.96 -14.35 -3.43
CA LEU A 279 5.71 -13.59 -4.42
C LEU A 279 5.47 -12.10 -4.20
N ASP A 280 6.56 -11.35 -3.98
CA ASP A 280 6.55 -9.90 -3.86
C ASP A 280 7.18 -9.25 -5.11
N ALA A 281 7.03 -7.93 -5.24
CA ALA A 281 7.58 -7.16 -6.36
C ALA A 281 9.09 -7.40 -6.54
N ARG A 282 9.82 -7.57 -5.43
CA ARG A 282 11.26 -7.80 -5.44
C ARG A 282 11.61 -9.16 -6.02
N SER A 283 10.98 -10.21 -5.51
CA SER A 283 11.24 -11.59 -5.91
C SER A 283 10.82 -11.82 -7.36
N TRP A 284 9.71 -11.20 -7.79
CA TRP A 284 9.29 -11.18 -9.19
C TRP A 284 10.29 -10.43 -10.09
N ALA A 285 10.66 -9.19 -9.76
CA ALA A 285 11.60 -8.40 -10.57
C ALA A 285 13.04 -8.97 -10.57
N ASN A 286 13.40 -9.76 -9.55
CA ASN A 286 14.67 -10.50 -9.57
C ASN A 286 14.69 -11.59 -10.66
N GLY A 287 13.52 -12.06 -11.10
CA GLY A 287 13.38 -12.89 -12.30
C GLY A 287 13.86 -12.16 -13.55
N LEU A 288 13.40 -10.91 -13.76
CA LEU A 288 13.84 -10.07 -14.87
C LEU A 288 15.34 -9.79 -14.81
N ARG A 289 15.85 -9.40 -13.63
CA ARG A 289 17.29 -9.20 -13.41
C ARG A 289 18.11 -10.44 -13.81
N ARG A 290 17.64 -11.63 -13.43
CA ARG A 290 18.31 -12.89 -13.76
C ARG A 290 18.26 -13.15 -15.27
N GLU A 291 17.13 -12.93 -15.91
CA GLU A 291 16.96 -13.08 -17.35
C GLU A 291 17.95 -12.20 -18.13
N LEU A 292 18.02 -10.91 -17.77
CA LEU A 292 18.95 -9.96 -18.40
C LEU A 292 20.41 -10.40 -18.27
N ARG A 293 20.79 -10.91 -17.10
CA ARG A 293 22.16 -11.39 -16.86
C ARG A 293 22.46 -12.70 -17.59
N GLU A 294 21.55 -13.67 -17.55
CA GLU A 294 21.79 -15.03 -18.05
C GLU A 294 21.66 -15.13 -19.58
N LYS A 295 20.71 -14.41 -20.18
CA LYS A 295 20.50 -14.46 -21.65
C LYS A 295 21.28 -13.39 -22.41
N TYR A 296 21.40 -12.19 -21.84
CA TYR A 296 21.95 -11.04 -22.55
C TYR A 296 23.27 -10.53 -21.96
N GLY A 297 23.72 -11.08 -20.82
CA GLY A 297 24.95 -10.64 -20.15
C GLY A 297 24.86 -9.24 -19.53
N ILE A 298 23.65 -8.71 -19.38
CA ILE A 298 23.42 -7.34 -18.90
C ILE A 298 23.33 -7.34 -17.37
N GLU A 299 24.29 -6.67 -16.72
CA GLU A 299 24.27 -6.46 -15.27
C GLU A 299 23.31 -5.33 -14.89
N SER A 300 22.57 -5.54 -13.81
CA SER A 300 21.59 -4.58 -13.32
C SER A 300 21.44 -4.65 -11.80
N LYS A 301 21.12 -3.50 -11.22
CA LYS A 301 20.84 -3.32 -9.79
C LYS A 301 19.33 -3.24 -9.57
N LEU A 302 18.82 -4.12 -8.70
CA LEU A 302 17.42 -4.10 -8.28
C LEU A 302 17.28 -3.36 -6.94
N THR A 303 16.35 -2.39 -6.91
CA THR A 303 15.96 -1.63 -5.71
C THR A 303 14.44 -1.59 -5.60
N ILE A 304 13.91 -1.36 -4.40
CA ILE A 304 12.45 -1.35 -4.15
C ILE A 304 12.03 0.01 -3.61
N ARG A 305 10.96 0.56 -4.16
CA ARG A 305 10.24 1.73 -3.63
C ARG A 305 8.88 1.27 -3.09
N GLY A 306 8.52 1.72 -1.88
CA GLY A 306 7.33 1.21 -1.18
C GLY A 306 7.35 -0.31 -0.99
N LEU A 307 6.16 -0.91 -0.98
CA LEU A 307 5.97 -2.37 -0.98
C LEU A 307 5.68 -2.96 -2.36
N GLY A 308 5.23 -2.14 -3.33
CA GLY A 308 4.78 -2.61 -4.64
C GLY A 308 5.49 -2.04 -5.85
N GLN A 309 6.58 -1.26 -5.72
CA GLN A 309 7.36 -0.81 -6.88
C GLN A 309 8.78 -1.40 -6.91
N ALA A 310 9.09 -2.11 -7.98
CA ALA A 310 10.44 -2.56 -8.29
C ALA A 310 11.14 -1.60 -9.25
N ILE A 311 12.39 -1.27 -8.96
CA ILE A 311 13.22 -0.40 -9.80
C ILE A 311 14.46 -1.18 -10.22
N LEU A 312 14.54 -1.51 -11.49
CA LEU A 312 15.68 -2.12 -12.13
C LEU A 312 16.52 -1.03 -12.80
N THR A 313 17.79 -0.93 -12.39
CA THR A 313 18.74 0.03 -12.98
C THR A 313 19.80 -0.74 -13.75
N ILE A 314 19.88 -0.54 -15.06
CA ILE A 314 20.84 -1.16 -15.96
C ILE A 314 22.14 -0.35 -15.96
N GLY A 315 23.27 -1.05 -15.91
CA GLY A 315 24.59 -0.44 -15.78
C GLY A 315 24.95 -0.04 -14.34
N GLY A 316 26.18 0.45 -14.17
CA GLY A 316 26.77 0.78 -12.88
C GLY A 316 27.30 -0.46 -12.15
N LYS A 317 28.62 -0.52 -11.98
CA LYS A 317 29.29 -1.51 -11.10
C LYS A 317 29.03 -1.20 -9.63
#